data_AF-A0A9Q8PM20-F1
#
_entry.id   AF-A0A9Q8PM20-F1
#
_cell.length_a   1.000
_cell.length_b   1.000
_cell.length_c   1.000
_cell.angle_alpha   90.00
_cell.angle_beta   90.00
_cell.angle_gamma   90.00
#
_symmetry.space_group_name_H-M   'P 1'
#
loop_
_entity.id
_entity.type
_entity.pdbx_description
1 polymer ?
#
loop_
_entity_poly.entity_id
_entity_poly.type
_entity_poly.pdbx_seq_one_letter_code
_entity_poly.pdbx_strand_id
1 'polypeptide(L)'
;MKMIGEAYWPDSGLGTKAALAVTGEPMHPLTRTVLSPVTSSFDDITGPEREKTASEIFFRRSHIDVVLAPCFVGPASKHDTAYYWNYPALWNWVDYPAVVLPTPMKVKASREQVYAKDYEPLSEKCRHVKEMWEEGGFEGAPINVQVVGRRSHDNELFGVLGEMQRVCEFRVDCKSG
;
A
#
# COMPACT_ATOMS: atom_id res chain seq x y z
N MET A 1 -4.45 -12.51 4.62
CA MET A 1 -4.18 -11.17 5.21
C MET A 1 -5.38 -10.70 6.05
N LYS A 2 -5.92 -11.58 6.90
CA LYS A 2 -7.15 -11.32 7.67
C LYS A 2 -6.88 -10.34 8.84
N MET A 3 -5.77 -10.55 9.54
CA MET A 3 -5.37 -9.76 10.72
C MET A 3 -5.19 -8.26 10.42
N ILE A 4 -4.47 -7.91 9.34
CA ILE A 4 -4.28 -6.50 8.94
C ILE A 4 -5.63 -5.83 8.64
N GLY A 5 -6.56 -6.53 7.99
CA GLY A 5 -7.90 -6.02 7.71
C GLY A 5 -8.73 -5.77 8.97
N GLU A 6 -8.71 -6.72 9.90
CA GLU A 6 -9.48 -6.65 11.15
C GLU A 6 -8.97 -5.58 12.11
N ALA A 7 -7.66 -5.36 12.14
CA ALA A 7 -7.01 -4.41 13.05
C ALA A 7 -6.69 -3.06 12.41
N TYR A 8 -7.06 -2.84 11.14
CA TYR A 8 -6.81 -1.57 10.44
C TYR A 8 -7.53 -0.40 11.11
N TRP A 9 -8.69 -0.65 11.70
CA TRP A 9 -9.48 0.34 12.40
C TRP A 9 -9.45 0.07 13.91
N PRO A 10 -9.03 1.05 14.74
CA PRO A 10 -8.86 0.82 16.18
C PRO A 10 -10.18 0.47 16.89
N ASP A 11 -11.32 0.95 16.39
CA ASP A 11 -12.66 0.69 16.95
C ASP A 11 -13.49 -0.28 16.08
N SER A 12 -12.86 -1.03 15.15
CA SER A 12 -13.58 -1.91 14.22
C SER A 12 -14.65 -1.19 13.35
N GLY A 13 -14.49 0.13 13.14
CA GLY A 13 -15.41 0.94 12.36
C GLY A 13 -16.78 1.15 13.02
N LEU A 14 -16.90 0.87 14.32
CA LEU A 14 -18.15 1.03 15.07
C LEU A 14 -18.59 2.50 15.11
N GLY A 15 -17.67 3.44 15.36
CA GLY A 15 -17.95 4.87 15.35
C GLY A 15 -18.44 5.35 13.99
N THR A 16 -17.78 4.92 12.91
CA THR A 16 -18.18 5.24 11.53
C THR A 16 -19.58 4.74 11.23
N LYS A 17 -19.90 3.48 11.57
CA LYS A 17 -21.24 2.90 11.37
C LYS A 17 -22.31 3.64 12.17
N ALA A 18 -22.02 4.00 13.43
CA ALA A 18 -22.95 4.74 14.28
C ALA A 18 -23.22 6.16 13.73
N ALA A 19 -22.19 6.88 13.29
CA ALA A 19 -22.34 8.21 12.72
C ALA A 19 -23.19 8.22 11.43
N LEU A 20 -22.99 7.24 10.55
CA LEU A 20 -23.79 7.07 9.33
C LEU A 20 -25.26 6.72 9.65
N ALA A 21 -25.49 5.93 10.70
CA ALA A 21 -26.85 5.59 11.12
C ALA A 21 -27.63 6.79 11.67
N VAL A 22 -26.96 7.73 12.36
CA VAL A 22 -27.58 8.95 12.89
C VAL A 22 -27.94 9.94 11.77
N THR A 23 -27.06 10.08 10.77
CA THR A 23 -27.24 11.03 9.67
C THR A 23 -28.13 10.49 8.55
N GLY A 24 -28.21 9.17 8.40
CA GLY A 24 -28.88 8.51 7.27
C GLY A 24 -28.08 8.53 5.97
N GLU A 25 -26.82 8.97 6.01
CA GLU A 25 -25.96 9.02 4.82
C GLU A 25 -25.52 7.62 4.37
N PRO A 26 -25.45 7.37 3.04
CA PRO A 26 -24.96 6.09 2.53
C PRO A 26 -23.45 5.95 2.79
N MET A 27 -23.02 4.75 3.18
CA MET A 27 -21.60 4.43 3.31
C MET A 27 -20.92 4.44 1.93
N HIS A 28 -19.86 5.24 1.81
CA HIS A 28 -19.05 5.30 0.59
C HIS A 28 -18.48 3.93 0.22
N PRO A 29 -18.39 3.56 -1.09
CA PRO A 29 -17.91 2.25 -1.52
C PRO A 29 -16.54 1.88 -0.94
N LEU A 30 -15.57 2.80 -0.95
CA LEU A 30 -14.23 2.54 -0.39
C LEU A 30 -14.25 2.27 1.13
N THR A 31 -15.09 3.00 1.88
CA THR A 31 -15.28 2.77 3.32
C THR A 31 -15.85 1.38 3.55
N ARG A 32 -16.83 0.96 2.74
CA ARG A 32 -17.39 -0.39 2.79
C ARG A 32 -16.32 -1.45 2.51
N THR A 33 -15.46 -1.23 1.51
CA THR A 33 -14.36 -2.16 1.20
C THR A 33 -13.38 -2.28 2.37
N VAL A 34 -12.96 -1.16 2.95
CA VAL A 34 -12.02 -1.14 4.07
C VAL A 34 -12.60 -1.83 5.31
N LEU A 35 -13.90 -1.65 5.59
CA LEU A 35 -14.57 -2.28 6.73
C LEU A 35 -15.02 -3.73 6.47
N SER A 36 -14.97 -4.21 5.23
CA SER A 36 -15.40 -5.58 4.89
C SER A 36 -14.68 -6.70 5.65
N PRO A 37 -13.39 -6.59 6.03
CA PRO A 37 -12.71 -7.62 6.80
C PRO A 37 -13.05 -7.57 8.29
N VAL A 38 -13.69 -6.50 8.78
CA VAL A 38 -13.87 -6.26 10.20
C VAL A 38 -15.07 -7.05 10.72
N THR A 39 -14.80 -8.03 11.57
CA THR A 39 -15.79 -9.04 12.00
C THR A 39 -16.59 -8.65 13.25
N SER A 40 -16.05 -7.82 14.16
CA SER A 40 -16.73 -7.08 15.26
C SER A 40 -15.78 -6.79 16.43
N SER A 41 -14.73 -7.58 16.57
CA SER A 41 -13.67 -7.44 17.58
C SER A 41 -12.36 -7.98 17.00
N PHE A 42 -11.26 -7.29 17.28
CA PHE A 42 -9.92 -7.80 17.00
C PHE A 42 -9.32 -8.31 18.31
N ASP A 43 -9.36 -9.63 18.51
CA ASP A 43 -9.02 -10.25 19.80
C ASP A 43 -7.54 -10.63 19.93
N ASP A 44 -6.75 -10.61 18.84
CA ASP A 44 -5.33 -10.97 18.87
C ASP A 44 -4.43 -9.75 19.09
N ILE A 45 -4.46 -9.23 20.32
CA ILE A 45 -3.60 -8.12 20.76
C ILE A 45 -2.10 -8.43 20.64
N THR A 46 -1.72 -9.72 20.55
CA THR A 46 -0.30 -10.14 20.48
C THR A 46 0.19 -10.38 19.06
N GLY A 47 -0.72 -10.58 18.10
CA GLY A 47 -0.42 -10.80 16.69
C GLY A 47 0.53 -9.77 16.09
N PRO A 48 0.27 -8.45 16.24
CA PRO A 48 1.19 -7.42 15.77
C PRO A 48 2.61 -7.60 16.30
N GLU A 49 2.78 -7.82 17.61
CA GLU A 49 4.10 -7.93 18.24
C GLU A 49 4.87 -9.20 17.80
N ARG A 50 4.14 -10.31 17.57
CA ARG A 50 4.72 -11.53 17.02
C ARG A 50 5.24 -11.29 15.59
N GLU A 51 4.46 -10.61 14.75
CA GLU A 51 4.85 -10.30 13.36
C GLU A 51 6.02 -9.30 13.31
N LYS A 52 6.04 -8.30 14.22
CA LYS A 52 7.18 -7.39 14.41
C LYS A 52 8.46 -8.15 14.74
N THR A 53 8.39 -9.07 15.71
CA THR A 53 9.53 -9.91 16.12
C THR A 53 10.01 -10.81 14.99
N ALA A 54 9.09 -11.49 14.30
CA ALA A 54 9.43 -12.36 13.17
C ALA A 54 10.11 -11.58 12.02
N SER A 55 9.57 -10.41 11.68
CA SER A 55 10.13 -9.53 10.67
C SER A 55 11.53 -9.05 11.06
N GLU A 56 11.74 -8.69 12.33
CA GLU A 56 13.07 -8.30 12.81
C GLU A 56 14.10 -9.44 12.71
N ILE A 57 13.72 -10.66 13.07
CA ILE A 57 14.57 -11.85 12.90
C ILE A 57 14.91 -12.05 11.43
N PHE A 58 13.94 -11.92 10.53
CA PHE A 58 14.16 -12.06 9.09
C PHE A 58 15.16 -11.03 8.55
N PHE A 59 14.97 -9.74 8.84
CA PHE A 59 15.88 -8.68 8.38
C PHE A 59 17.31 -8.88 8.93
N ARG A 60 17.44 -9.24 10.20
CA ARG A 60 18.76 -9.51 10.83
C ARG A 60 19.48 -10.69 10.19
N ARG A 61 18.76 -11.77 9.86
CA ARG A 61 19.34 -12.98 9.26
C ARG A 61 19.69 -12.81 7.78
N SER A 62 18.93 -11.98 7.07
CA SER A 62 19.08 -11.79 5.64
C SER A 62 20.09 -10.70 5.27
N HIS A 63 20.63 -9.97 6.26
CA HIS A 63 21.56 -8.84 6.05
C HIS A 63 20.99 -7.80 5.07
N ILE A 64 19.69 -7.51 5.19
CA ILE A 64 18.98 -6.54 4.34
C ILE A 64 18.99 -5.18 5.03
N ASP A 65 19.53 -4.17 4.36
CA ASP A 65 19.49 -2.78 4.86
C ASP A 65 18.14 -2.11 4.58
N VAL A 66 17.64 -2.27 3.34
CA VAL A 66 16.34 -1.74 2.89
C VAL A 66 15.61 -2.73 1.99
N VAL A 67 14.28 -2.64 1.97
CA VAL A 67 13.43 -3.36 1.02
C VAL A 67 12.82 -2.39 0.02
N LEU A 68 13.02 -2.66 -1.27
CA LEU A 68 12.28 -2.00 -2.34
C LEU A 68 10.99 -2.78 -2.59
N ALA A 69 9.85 -2.11 -2.45
CA ALA A 69 8.53 -2.72 -2.65
C ALA A 69 7.61 -1.83 -3.51
N PRO A 70 6.59 -2.42 -4.15
CA PRO A 70 5.53 -1.63 -4.79
C PRO A 70 4.74 -0.83 -3.75
N CYS A 71 4.41 0.43 -4.06
CA CYS A 71 3.58 1.26 -3.19
C CYS A 71 2.09 0.91 -3.29
N PHE A 72 1.65 0.38 -4.43
CA PHE A 72 0.27 0.03 -4.70
C PHE A 72 0.22 -1.04 -5.80
N VAL A 73 -0.96 -1.62 -6.05
CA VAL A 73 -1.17 -2.61 -7.13
C VAL A 73 -0.95 -2.06 -8.54
N GLY A 74 -0.83 -0.74 -8.68
CA GLY A 74 -0.71 -0.06 -9.96
C GLY A 74 -0.30 1.40 -9.79
N PRO A 75 -0.45 2.22 -10.84
CA PRO A 75 -0.18 3.66 -10.79
C PRO A 75 -1.20 4.39 -9.90
N ALA A 76 -1.14 5.74 -9.87
CA ALA A 76 -2.15 6.55 -9.21
C ALA A 76 -3.58 6.07 -9.56
N SER A 77 -4.37 5.73 -8.55
CA SER A 77 -5.72 5.20 -8.74
C SER A 77 -6.64 6.26 -9.33
N LYS A 78 -7.64 5.83 -10.10
CA LYS A 78 -8.77 6.70 -10.44
C LYS A 78 -9.49 7.08 -9.15
N HIS A 79 -10.26 8.17 -9.22
CA HIS A 79 -11.16 8.53 -8.13
C HIS A 79 -12.06 7.33 -7.78
N ASP A 80 -12.20 7.09 -6.49
CA ASP A 80 -13.05 6.04 -5.90
C ASP A 80 -12.70 4.59 -6.26
N THR A 81 -11.48 4.30 -6.73
CA THR A 81 -11.04 2.93 -7.05
C THR A 81 -9.83 2.40 -6.27
N ALA A 82 -9.44 3.08 -5.19
CA ALA A 82 -8.29 2.69 -4.35
C ALA A 82 -8.61 1.51 -3.38
N TYR A 83 -8.96 0.34 -3.92
CA TYR A 83 -9.44 -0.80 -3.13
C TYR A 83 -8.35 -1.60 -2.38
N TYR A 84 -7.10 -1.55 -2.82
CA TYR A 84 -6.02 -2.47 -2.41
C TYR A 84 -4.93 -1.79 -1.56
N TRP A 85 -5.32 -1.34 -0.37
CA TRP A 85 -4.49 -0.55 0.55
C TRP A 85 -3.44 -1.37 1.35
N ASN A 86 -3.36 -2.67 1.12
CA ASN A 86 -2.58 -3.61 1.93
C ASN A 86 -1.05 -3.49 1.76
N TYR A 87 -0.57 -2.92 0.65
CA TYR A 87 0.87 -2.76 0.36
C TYR A 87 1.57 -1.88 1.41
N PRO A 88 1.15 -0.62 1.63
CA PRO A 88 1.72 0.21 2.69
C PRO A 88 1.29 -0.25 4.08
N ALA A 89 0.07 -0.78 4.23
CA ALA A 89 -0.45 -1.17 5.55
C ALA A 89 0.30 -2.34 6.19
N LEU A 90 0.95 -3.20 5.40
CA LEU A 90 1.87 -4.21 5.92
C LEU A 90 2.97 -3.58 6.78
N TRP A 91 3.55 -2.46 6.33
CA TRP A 91 4.68 -1.83 7.02
C TRP A 91 4.23 -1.05 8.26
N ASN A 92 3.01 -0.53 8.26
CA ASN A 92 2.36 -0.01 9.48
C ASN A 92 2.15 -1.13 10.51
N TRP A 93 1.73 -2.32 10.05
CA TRP A 93 1.48 -3.47 10.91
C TRP A 93 2.73 -3.93 11.66
N VAL A 94 3.85 -4.04 10.93
CA VAL A 94 5.14 -4.46 11.50
C VAL A 94 5.96 -3.28 12.03
N ASP A 95 5.47 -2.04 11.94
CA ASP A 95 6.11 -0.83 12.48
C ASP A 95 7.51 -0.59 11.89
N TYR A 96 7.59 -0.62 10.55
CA TYR A 96 8.82 -0.36 9.80
C TYR A 96 8.68 0.98 9.06
N PRO A 97 9.68 1.87 9.15
CA PRO A 97 9.65 3.13 8.43
C PRO A 97 9.72 2.87 6.93
N ALA A 98 8.90 3.58 6.15
CA ALA A 98 8.88 3.50 4.70
C ALA A 98 8.75 4.88 4.07
N VAL A 99 9.46 5.11 2.97
CA VAL A 99 9.37 6.33 2.16
C VAL A 99 8.92 5.97 0.75
N VAL A 100 7.90 6.67 0.26
CA VAL A 100 7.41 6.53 -1.11
C VAL A 100 8.20 7.47 -2.02
N LEU A 101 8.79 6.92 -3.07
CA LEU A 101 9.58 7.63 -4.06
C LEU A 101 8.86 7.67 -5.40
N PRO A 102 8.72 8.86 -6.01
CA PRO A 102 8.24 8.96 -7.37
C PRO A 102 9.31 8.45 -8.33
N THR A 103 8.96 7.54 -9.22
CA THR A 103 9.87 7.15 -10.30
C THR A 103 9.75 8.13 -11.46
N PRO A 104 10.75 8.24 -12.35
CA PRO A 104 10.59 8.98 -13.62
C PRO A 104 9.61 8.30 -14.57
N MET A 105 9.12 7.09 -14.23
CA MET A 105 8.20 6.34 -15.08
C MET A 105 6.77 6.83 -14.91
N LYS A 106 6.11 6.99 -16.05
CA LYS A 106 4.68 7.22 -16.16
C LYS A 106 4.06 6.14 -17.02
N VAL A 107 2.80 5.88 -16.77
CA VAL A 107 2.00 5.00 -17.63
C VAL A 107 1.97 5.59 -19.05
N LYS A 108 2.30 4.76 -20.04
CA LYS A 108 2.29 5.15 -21.45
C LYS A 108 0.89 4.97 -22.04
N ALA A 109 0.64 5.58 -23.20
CA ALA A 109 -0.59 5.35 -23.95
C ALA A 109 -0.80 3.84 -24.21
N SER A 110 -2.04 3.38 -24.01
CA SER A 110 -2.39 2.01 -23.56
C SER A 110 -2.05 0.82 -24.49
N ARG A 111 -1.47 1.04 -25.67
CA ARG A 111 -1.24 -0.04 -26.65
C ARG A 111 -0.01 -0.91 -26.38
N GLU A 112 0.95 -0.41 -25.60
CA GLU A 112 2.20 -1.11 -25.33
C GLU A 112 2.23 -1.80 -23.95
N GLN A 113 1.32 -1.43 -23.05
CA GLN A 113 1.31 -1.89 -21.66
C GLN A 113 0.06 -2.74 -21.40
N VAL A 114 0.05 -3.95 -21.96
CA VAL A 114 -1.05 -4.92 -21.81
C VAL A 114 -0.57 -6.15 -21.07
N TYR A 115 -1.48 -6.79 -20.33
CA TYR A 115 -1.21 -8.10 -19.76
C TYR A 115 -0.89 -9.11 -20.87
N ALA A 116 -0.07 -10.11 -20.56
CA ALA A 116 0.19 -11.21 -21.48
C ALA A 116 -1.13 -11.92 -21.85
N LYS A 117 -1.24 -12.41 -23.09
CA LYS A 117 -2.48 -13.02 -23.59
C LYS A 117 -2.90 -14.27 -22.82
N ASP A 118 -1.92 -14.95 -22.24
CA ASP A 118 -2.02 -16.15 -21.41
C ASP A 118 -1.98 -15.83 -19.90
N TYR A 119 -2.09 -14.55 -19.51
CA TYR A 119 -2.12 -14.19 -18.09
C TYR A 119 -3.41 -14.70 -17.42
N GLU A 120 -3.24 -15.59 -16.45
CA GLU A 120 -4.32 -16.09 -15.60
C GLU A 120 -4.27 -15.40 -14.22
N PRO A 121 -5.34 -14.70 -13.80
CA PRO A 121 -5.39 -14.08 -12.48
C PRO A 121 -5.29 -15.12 -11.35
N LEU A 122 -4.35 -14.90 -10.42
CA LEU A 122 -4.13 -15.78 -9.26
C LEU A 122 -5.28 -15.76 -8.24
N SER A 123 -6.12 -14.74 -8.29
CA SER A 123 -7.28 -14.57 -7.40
C SER A 123 -8.32 -13.64 -8.02
N GLU A 124 -9.51 -13.57 -7.41
CA GLU A 124 -10.54 -12.58 -7.77
C GLU A 124 -10.03 -11.14 -7.68
N LYS A 125 -9.19 -10.84 -6.67
CA LYS A 125 -8.55 -9.51 -6.54
C LYS A 125 -7.64 -9.21 -7.72
N CYS A 126 -6.83 -10.19 -8.15
CA CYS A 126 -5.98 -10.04 -9.33
C CYS A 126 -6.81 -9.81 -10.59
N ARG A 127 -7.96 -10.49 -10.72
CA ARG A 127 -8.89 -10.32 -11.84
C ARG A 127 -9.44 -8.90 -11.86
N HIS A 128 -9.93 -8.40 -10.73
CA HIS A 128 -10.46 -7.04 -10.62
C HIS A 128 -9.38 -5.97 -10.86
N VAL A 129 -8.13 -6.17 -10.41
CA VAL A 129 -7.01 -5.26 -10.77
C VAL A 129 -6.78 -5.22 -12.28
N LYS A 130 -6.80 -6.39 -12.94
CA LYS A 130 -6.67 -6.48 -14.40
C LYS A 130 -7.83 -5.79 -15.11
N GLU A 131 -9.06 -5.99 -14.67
CA GLU A 131 -10.25 -5.32 -15.23
C GLU A 131 -10.12 -3.79 -15.11
N MET A 132 -9.76 -3.28 -13.92
CA MET A 132 -9.51 -1.84 -13.74
C MET A 132 -8.44 -1.31 -14.70
N TRP A 133 -7.36 -2.07 -14.91
CA TRP A 133 -6.31 -1.71 -15.87
C TRP A 133 -6.83 -1.66 -17.32
N GLU A 134 -7.61 -2.66 -17.72
CA GLU A 134 -8.19 -2.76 -19.07
C GLU A 134 -9.23 -1.68 -19.36
N GLU A 135 -9.92 -1.17 -18.34
CA GLU A 135 -10.77 0.03 -18.45
C GLU A 135 -9.98 1.31 -18.79
N GLY A 136 -8.64 1.29 -18.68
CA GLY A 136 -7.77 2.40 -19.11
C GLY A 136 -7.78 3.59 -18.15
N GLY A 137 -7.50 4.81 -18.64
CA GLY A 137 -7.58 6.04 -17.84
C GLY A 137 -6.42 6.30 -16.88
N PHE A 138 -5.30 5.59 -17.05
CA PHE A 138 -4.07 5.79 -16.27
C PHE A 138 -2.97 6.51 -17.05
N GLU A 139 -3.18 6.86 -18.32
CA GLU A 139 -2.14 7.49 -19.15
C GLU A 139 -1.53 8.74 -18.47
N GLY A 140 -0.20 8.79 -18.41
CA GLY A 140 0.52 9.87 -17.73
C GLY A 140 0.54 9.78 -16.20
N ALA A 141 -0.17 8.82 -15.60
CA ALA A 141 -0.15 8.62 -14.15
C ALA A 141 1.27 8.22 -13.68
N PRO A 142 1.75 8.78 -12.57
CA PRO A 142 3.05 8.44 -12.01
C PRO A 142 3.04 7.04 -11.43
N ILE A 143 4.20 6.37 -11.52
CA ILE A 143 4.46 5.09 -10.87
C ILE A 143 5.40 5.36 -9.71
N ASN A 144 5.03 4.89 -8.53
CA ASN A 144 5.80 5.08 -7.31
C ASN A 144 6.24 3.75 -6.74
N VAL A 145 7.40 3.76 -6.10
CA VAL A 145 7.93 2.63 -5.32
C VAL A 145 8.08 3.07 -3.88
N GLN A 146 8.12 2.13 -2.97
CA GLN A 146 8.40 2.40 -1.56
C GLN A 146 9.71 1.74 -1.16
N VAL A 147 10.50 2.47 -0.38
CA VAL A 147 11.74 2.00 0.24
C VAL A 147 11.48 1.88 1.72
N VAL A 148 11.60 0.66 2.23
CA VAL A 148 11.32 0.32 3.62
C VAL A 148 12.64 0.12 4.34
N GLY A 149 12.86 0.91 5.39
CA GLY A 149 14.00 0.77 6.28
C GLY A 149 13.68 -0.17 7.44
N ARG A 150 14.73 -0.57 8.15
CA ARG A 150 14.58 -1.34 9.38
C ARG A 150 13.96 -0.48 10.48
N ARG A 151 13.18 -1.11 11.36
CA ARG A 151 12.59 -0.47 12.55
C ARG A 151 13.66 0.28 13.34
N SER A 152 13.42 1.56 13.65
CA SER A 152 14.33 2.48 14.37
C SER A 152 15.66 2.80 13.67
N HIS A 153 15.79 2.56 12.36
CA HIS A 153 17.00 2.89 11.57
C HIS A 153 16.72 3.97 10.52
N ASP A 154 15.87 4.95 10.84
CA ASP A 154 15.42 6.01 9.94
C ASP A 154 16.58 6.82 9.34
N ASN A 155 17.65 7.06 10.10
CA ASN A 155 18.84 7.76 9.60
C ASN A 155 19.56 6.96 8.50
N GLU A 156 19.66 5.64 8.64
CA GLU A 156 20.25 4.76 7.62
C GLU A 156 19.36 4.73 6.38
N LEU A 157 18.04 4.67 6.56
CA LEU A 157 17.07 4.78 5.48
C LEU A 157 17.28 6.09 4.70
N PHE A 158 17.39 7.24 5.37
CA PHE A 158 17.67 8.51 4.69
C PHE A 158 19.05 8.53 3.99
N GLY A 159 20.06 7.88 4.57
CA GLY A 159 21.36 7.69 3.92
C GLY A 159 21.23 6.93 2.59
N VAL A 160 20.52 5.82 2.60
CA VAL A 160 20.23 5.02 1.39
C VAL A 160 19.42 5.83 0.38
N LEU A 161 18.40 6.57 0.84
CA LEU A 161 17.60 7.44 -0.04
C LEU A 161 18.45 8.51 -0.73
N GLY A 162 19.44 9.09 -0.04
CA GLY A 162 20.38 10.04 -0.63
C GLY A 162 21.21 9.44 -1.75
N GLU A 163 21.66 8.19 -1.60
CA GLU A 163 22.38 7.47 -2.67
C GLU A 163 21.44 7.07 -3.81
N MET A 164 20.23 6.61 -3.50
CA MET A 164 19.22 6.28 -4.50
C MET A 164 18.82 7.50 -5.33
N GLN A 165 18.76 8.70 -4.74
CA GLN A 165 18.43 9.92 -5.47
C GLN A 165 19.42 10.21 -6.60
N ARG A 166 20.71 9.94 -6.39
CA ARG A 166 21.76 10.14 -7.40
C ARG A 166 21.60 9.21 -8.61
N VAL A 167 21.09 7.99 -8.38
CA VAL A 167 20.99 6.95 -9.43
C VAL A 167 19.62 6.98 -10.11
N CYS A 168 18.55 7.13 -9.34
CA CYS A 168 17.18 7.03 -9.83
C CYS A 168 16.59 8.37 -10.26
N GLU A 169 17.30 9.49 -10.03
CA GLU A 169 16.94 10.85 -10.42
C GLU A 169 15.51 11.27 -10.00
N PHE A 170 14.98 10.69 -8.92
CA PHE A 170 13.67 11.08 -8.44
C PHE A 170 13.71 12.51 -7.91
N ARG A 171 12.77 13.33 -8.36
CA ARG A 171 12.64 14.73 -7.93
C ARG A 171 11.72 14.80 -6.73
N VAL A 172 12.26 15.25 -5.60
CA VAL A 172 11.44 15.80 -4.54
C VAL A 172 11.15 17.25 -4.97
N ASP A 173 10.13 17.45 -5.80
CA ASP A 173 9.66 18.79 -6.16
C ASP A 173 8.98 19.41 -4.94
N CYS A 174 9.74 19.68 -3.88
CA CYS A 174 9.35 20.65 -2.87
C CYS A 174 9.39 21.99 -3.59
N LYS A 175 8.27 22.40 -4.18
CA LYS A 175 8.05 23.81 -4.48
C LYS A 175 8.24 24.53 -3.15
N SER A 176 9.35 25.26 -3.04
CA SER A 176 9.58 26.24 -2.00
C SER A 176 8.41 27.20 -2.09
N GLY A 177 7.47 27.07 -1.15
CA GLY A 177 6.44 28.07 -0.92
C GLY A 177 7.06 29.35 -0.39
#